data_AF-A0AAP0Q4A3-F1
#
_entry.id   AF-A0AAP0Q4A3-F1
#
_cell.length_a   1.000
_cell.length_b   1.000
_cell.length_c   1.000
_cell.angle_alpha   90.00
_cell.angle_beta   90.00
_cell.angle_gamma   90.00
#
_symmetry.space_group_name_H-M   'P 1'
#
loop_
_entity.id
_entity.type
_entity.pdbx_description
1 polymer ?
#
loop_
_entity_poly.entity_id
_entity_poly.type
_entity_poly.pdbx_seq_one_letter_code
_entity_poly.pdbx_strand_id
1 'polypeptide(L)'
;MTIVEADGHYVEPLAVKNLNIYSGETYSVLVKTDQDPSKNYWMGLNVVSRKPDTPTGLAIFNYHPNPPQRYLRTPIPTGPLWNDNDYRMAQSLAIKARKGYIHPPPLTSDRQIILLNTQNFINGYRRWSLNNVSLDLPQVPYLIALKKNLKQAFHQTLPPDTYDYENYDIYKVQDNTNATSSNSIYKLKFNSTVDIILQNANTMILNNSETHPWHLHGHDFWVLGYGKGKFNPKNDPKKYNLVDPILKNTVPLHPYGWTALRFKADNPGVWAFHCHVEAHFYMGMGVAFEEGVEKVGELPSSIMGCVGSKRFQNP
;
A
#
# COMPACT_ATOMS: atom_id res chain seq x y z
N MET A 1 23.23 8.30 3.54
CA MET A 1 22.22 8.86 4.45
C MET A 1 21.77 7.78 5.42
N THR A 2 21.13 8.14 6.53
CA THR A 2 20.63 7.18 7.52
C THR A 2 19.13 7.39 7.70
N ILE A 3 18.33 6.36 7.42
CA ILE A 3 16.88 6.38 7.64
C ILE A 3 16.62 6.31 9.14
N VAL A 4 15.77 7.18 9.66
CA VAL A 4 15.46 7.26 11.11
C VAL A 4 13.97 7.25 11.44
N GLU A 5 13.12 7.48 10.44
CA GLU A 5 11.66 7.41 10.56
C GLU A 5 11.05 7.00 9.21
N ALA A 6 9.92 6.30 9.27
CA ALA A 6 9.09 5.91 8.14
C ALA A 6 7.60 6.01 8.53
N ASP A 7 6.79 6.68 7.70
CA ASP A 7 5.34 6.81 7.88
C ASP A 7 4.88 7.32 9.25
N GLY A 8 5.67 8.21 9.88
CA GLY A 8 5.44 8.76 11.21
C GLY A 8 6.02 7.93 12.36
N HIS A 9 6.66 6.79 12.06
CA HIS A 9 7.18 5.84 13.06
C HIS A 9 8.69 5.75 13.04
N TYR A 10 9.32 5.75 14.22
CA TYR A 10 10.77 5.65 14.33
C TYR A 10 11.27 4.25 13.92
N VAL A 11 12.26 4.23 13.03
CA VAL A 11 12.91 2.99 12.59
C VAL A 11 14.25 2.81 13.26
N GLU A 12 14.69 1.56 13.38
CA GLU A 12 16.08 1.27 13.76
C GLU A 12 17.00 1.95 12.73
N PRO A 13 17.95 2.82 13.14
CA PRO A 13 18.70 3.64 12.20
C PRO A 13 19.39 2.81 11.12
N LEU A 14 18.99 3.00 9.86
CA LEU A 14 19.47 2.20 8.74
C LEU A 14 20.30 3.05 7.80
N ALA A 15 21.62 2.83 7.79
CA ALA A 15 22.54 3.50 6.88
C ALA A 15 22.35 2.97 5.45
N VAL A 16 22.03 3.86 4.51
CA VAL A 16 21.79 3.51 3.10
C VAL A 16 22.52 4.47 2.16
N LYS A 17 22.89 3.95 0.97
CA LYS A 17 23.37 4.77 -0.14
C LYS A 17 22.22 5.40 -0.92
N ASN A 18 21.12 4.66 -1.10
CA ASN A 18 19.92 5.09 -1.81
C ASN A 18 18.68 4.73 -1.00
N LEU A 19 17.63 5.55 -1.07
CA LEU A 19 16.32 5.28 -0.51
C LEU A 19 15.35 5.01 -1.66
N ASN A 20 14.72 3.84 -1.68
CA ASN A 20 13.53 3.61 -2.49
C ASN A 20 12.34 4.19 -1.73
N ILE A 21 11.52 4.98 -2.42
CA ILE A 21 10.31 5.56 -1.88
C ILE A 21 9.18 5.32 -2.88
N TYR A 22 8.05 4.84 -2.38
CA TYR A 22 6.85 4.60 -3.17
C TYR A 22 5.78 5.65 -2.88
N SER A 23 4.85 5.82 -3.82
CA SER A 23 3.71 6.72 -3.66
C SER A 23 2.96 6.39 -2.36
N GLY A 24 2.75 7.39 -1.50
CA GLY A 24 2.09 7.26 -0.19
C GLY A 24 3.04 7.10 0.99
N GLU A 25 4.30 6.72 0.77
CA GLU A 25 5.29 6.61 1.84
C GLU A 25 5.92 7.96 2.20
N THR A 26 6.35 8.09 3.45
CA THR A 26 7.16 9.20 3.95
C THR A 26 8.35 8.67 4.75
N TYR A 27 9.47 9.40 4.71
CA TYR A 27 10.68 9.04 5.44
C TYR A 27 11.42 10.29 5.91
N SER A 28 12.00 10.22 7.10
CA SER A 28 13.06 11.13 7.54
C SER A 28 14.42 10.47 7.45
N VAL A 29 15.38 11.19 6.87
CA VAL A 29 16.77 10.75 6.74
C VAL A 29 17.73 11.76 7.34
N LEU A 30 18.75 11.27 8.04
CA LEU A 30 19.90 12.07 8.47
C LEU A 30 21.00 12.00 7.42
N VAL A 31 21.55 13.16 7.09
CA VAL A 31 22.71 13.30 6.21
C VAL A 31 23.83 13.94 6.99
N LYS A 32 25.02 13.36 6.93
CA LYS A 32 26.23 13.93 7.52
C LYS A 32 27.01 14.66 6.43
N THR A 33 27.31 15.93 6.64
CA THR A 33 28.02 16.78 5.68
C THR A 33 29.54 16.72 5.89
N ASP A 34 30.12 15.54 5.72
CA ASP A 34 31.53 15.25 5.99
C ASP A 34 32.40 15.09 4.74
N GLN A 35 31.85 15.46 3.58
CA GLN A 35 32.58 15.48 2.32
C GLN A 35 33.33 16.82 2.12
N ASP A 36 34.15 16.92 1.08
CA ASP A 36 34.95 18.11 0.73
C ASP A 36 34.08 19.39 0.70
N PRO A 37 34.26 20.31 1.67
CA PRO A 37 33.40 21.48 1.82
C PRO A 37 33.61 22.52 0.71
N SER A 38 34.61 22.37 -0.15
CA SER A 38 34.83 23.26 -1.30
C SER A 38 33.97 22.90 -2.52
N LYS A 39 33.16 21.82 -2.43
CA LYS A 39 32.34 21.29 -3.52
C LYS A 39 30.85 21.28 -3.16
N ASN A 40 30.02 21.32 -4.20
CA ASN A 40 28.61 20.97 -4.12
C ASN A 40 28.43 19.52 -4.62
N TYR A 41 27.29 18.90 -4.30
CA TYR A 41 27.01 17.51 -4.65
C TYR A 41 25.65 17.36 -5.34
N TRP A 42 25.55 16.41 -6.27
CA TRP A 42 24.27 16.07 -6.89
C TRP A 42 23.39 15.23 -5.96
N MET A 43 22.10 15.55 -5.96
CA MET A 43 21.02 14.66 -5.52
C MET A 43 20.27 14.19 -6.78
N GLY A 44 20.12 12.89 -6.94
CA GLY A 44 19.41 12.28 -8.07
C GLY A 44 18.18 11.51 -7.62
N LEU A 45 17.08 11.70 -8.34
CA LEU A 45 15.83 10.97 -8.15
C LEU A 45 15.54 10.19 -9.43
N ASN A 46 15.71 8.87 -9.36
CA ASN A 46 15.59 7.96 -10.49
C ASN A 46 14.28 7.18 -10.42
N VAL A 47 13.65 6.93 -11.57
CA VAL A 47 12.52 6.01 -11.68
C VAL A 47 13.00 4.58 -11.44
N VAL A 48 12.32 3.87 -10.54
CA VAL A 48 12.54 2.44 -10.25
C VAL A 48 11.22 1.67 -10.38
N SER A 49 11.28 0.34 -10.42
CA SER A 49 10.14 -0.59 -10.57
C SER A 49 9.45 -0.57 -11.93
N ARG A 50 9.73 0.42 -12.79
CA ARG A 50 9.30 0.49 -14.19
C ARG A 50 10.49 0.88 -15.05
N LYS A 51 10.51 0.43 -16.31
CA LYS A 51 11.54 0.83 -17.28
C LYS A 51 11.50 2.36 -17.40
N PRO A 52 12.59 3.07 -17.05
CA PRO A 52 12.60 4.53 -17.07
C PRO A 52 12.45 5.03 -18.51
N ASP A 53 11.49 5.93 -18.70
CA ASP A 53 11.33 6.77 -19.90
C ASP A 53 11.23 8.26 -19.52
N THR A 54 11.53 8.56 -18.25
CA THR A 54 11.52 9.90 -17.68
C THR A 54 12.94 10.26 -17.26
N PRO A 55 13.44 11.46 -17.58
CA PRO A 55 14.76 11.91 -17.10
C PRO A 55 14.87 11.90 -15.57
N THR A 56 16.08 11.69 -15.07
CA THR A 56 16.40 11.80 -13.63
C THR A 56 16.05 13.18 -13.10
N GLY A 57 15.33 13.25 -11.98
CA GLY A 57 15.15 14.49 -11.23
C GLY A 57 16.46 14.87 -10.54
N LEU A 58 16.88 16.14 -10.65
CA LEU A 58 18.17 16.60 -10.12
C LEU A 58 17.99 17.77 -9.15
N ALA A 59 18.78 17.75 -8.09
CA ALA A 59 18.95 18.88 -7.18
C ALA A 59 20.41 18.99 -6.72
N ILE A 60 20.78 20.14 -6.18
CA ILE A 60 22.14 20.42 -5.70
C ILE A 60 22.12 20.46 -4.17
N PHE A 61 22.89 19.58 -3.54
CA PHE A 61 23.23 19.69 -2.14
C PHE A 61 24.38 20.69 -2.00
N ASN A 62 24.03 21.96 -1.74
CA ASN A 62 24.96 23.08 -1.70
C ASN A 62 25.65 23.19 -0.33
N TYR A 63 26.98 23.14 -0.33
CA TYR A 63 27.78 23.41 0.87
C TYR A 63 28.08 24.91 0.94
N HIS A 64 27.48 25.62 1.88
CA HIS A 64 27.76 27.03 2.11
C HIS A 64 29.24 27.24 2.52
N PRO A 65 29.95 28.28 2.02
CA PRO A 65 29.48 29.41 1.19
C PRO A 65 29.66 29.23 -0.32
N ASN A 66 29.77 28.00 -0.85
CA ASN A 66 29.97 27.80 -2.28
C ASN A 66 28.79 28.39 -3.10
N PRO A 67 29.03 29.04 -4.25
CA PRO A 67 27.96 29.41 -5.17
C PRO A 67 27.17 28.17 -5.62
N PRO A 68 25.83 28.20 -5.69
CA PRO A 68 25.03 27.05 -6.12
C PRO A 68 25.38 26.54 -7.52
N GLN A 69 25.78 27.46 -8.42
CA GLN A 69 26.11 27.18 -9.81
C GLN A 69 27.58 26.77 -10.03
N ARG A 70 28.39 26.67 -8.96
CA ARG A 70 29.80 26.25 -9.07
C ARG A 70 29.83 24.87 -9.74
N TYR A 71 30.49 24.78 -10.90
CA TYR A 71 30.55 23.58 -11.75
C TYR A 71 30.71 22.31 -10.92
N LEU A 72 29.67 21.48 -10.93
CA LEU A 72 29.64 20.20 -10.24
C LEU A 72 30.59 19.24 -10.97
N ARG A 73 31.79 19.06 -10.42
CA ARG A 73 32.77 18.09 -10.93
C ARG A 73 32.44 16.65 -10.55
N THR A 74 31.40 16.43 -9.75
CA THR A 74 30.95 15.10 -9.33
C THR A 74 29.97 14.52 -10.35
N PRO A 75 30.04 13.22 -10.66
CA PRO A 75 29.05 12.57 -11.52
C PRO A 75 27.66 12.57 -10.87
N ILE A 76 26.62 12.56 -11.69
CA ILE A 76 25.23 12.35 -11.23
C ILE A 76 25.13 10.93 -10.67
N PRO A 77 24.54 10.73 -9.47
CA PRO A 77 24.34 9.40 -8.93
C PRO A 77 23.34 8.61 -9.78
N THR A 78 23.78 7.48 -10.33
CA THR A 78 22.95 6.61 -11.18
C THR A 78 22.00 5.72 -10.38
N GLY A 79 22.30 5.48 -9.10
CA GLY A 79 21.53 4.57 -8.25
C GLY A 79 21.57 3.11 -8.70
N PRO A 80 20.76 2.23 -8.07
CA PRO A 80 20.55 0.85 -8.49
C PRO A 80 19.76 0.77 -9.82
N LEU A 81 19.77 -0.40 -10.46
CA LEU A 81 18.95 -0.63 -11.65
C LEU A 81 17.46 -0.61 -11.32
N TRP A 82 16.65 -0.06 -12.23
CA TRP A 82 15.20 0.08 -12.04
C TRP A 82 14.48 -1.26 -11.80
N ASN A 83 15.01 -2.36 -12.37
CA ASN A 83 14.46 -3.71 -12.30
C ASN A 83 15.16 -4.60 -11.26
N ASP A 84 16.02 -4.04 -10.40
CA ASP A 84 16.62 -4.78 -9.29
C ASP A 84 15.60 -4.95 -8.14
N ASN A 85 14.74 -5.95 -8.28
CA ASN A 85 13.71 -6.26 -7.29
C ASN A 85 14.31 -6.73 -5.97
N ASP A 86 15.47 -7.39 -6.01
CA ASP A 86 16.13 -7.94 -4.83
C ASP A 86 16.70 -6.82 -3.95
N TYR A 87 17.28 -5.78 -4.55
CA TYR A 87 17.70 -4.58 -3.83
C TYR A 87 16.54 -3.89 -3.11
N ARG A 88 15.40 -3.72 -3.80
CA ARG A 88 14.21 -3.05 -3.25
C ARG A 88 13.57 -3.87 -2.13
N MET A 89 13.47 -5.19 -2.30
CA MET A 89 13.00 -6.12 -1.29
C MET A 89 13.92 -6.13 -0.06
N ALA A 90 15.25 -6.13 -0.26
CA ALA A 90 16.21 -6.12 0.83
C ALA A 90 16.08 -4.87 1.71
N GLN A 91 15.86 -3.69 1.12
CA GLN A 91 15.58 -2.48 1.89
C GLN A 91 14.27 -2.58 2.66
N SER A 92 13.22 -3.14 2.05
CA SER A 92 11.91 -3.35 2.72
C SER A 92 12.03 -4.29 3.93
N LEU A 93 12.84 -5.35 3.82
CA LEU A 93 13.13 -6.30 4.91
C LEU A 93 14.03 -5.73 6.01
N ALA A 94 14.86 -4.75 5.68
CA ALA A 94 15.80 -4.14 6.63
C ALA A 94 15.15 -3.10 7.54
N ILE A 95 14.01 -2.52 7.15
CA ILE A 95 13.28 -1.53 7.95
C ILE A 95 12.52 -2.23 9.07
N LYS A 96 12.81 -1.82 10.31
CA LYS A 96 12.23 -2.37 11.54
C LYS A 96 11.96 -1.25 12.53
N ALA A 97 11.06 -1.48 13.48
CA ALA A 97 10.80 -0.51 14.54
C ALA A 97 12.05 -0.28 15.41
N ARG A 98 12.30 0.98 15.78
CA ARG A 98 13.44 1.34 16.63
C ARG A 98 13.27 0.76 18.03
N LYS A 99 14.36 0.26 18.62
CA LYS A 99 14.33 -0.14 20.04
C LYS A 99 13.83 1.01 20.93
N GLY A 100 12.84 0.72 21.78
CA GLY A 100 12.18 1.70 22.65
C GLY A 100 10.92 2.37 22.05
N TYR A 101 10.68 2.18 20.76
CA TYR A 101 9.49 2.64 20.03
C TYR A 101 8.71 1.49 19.38
N ILE A 102 8.97 0.25 19.83
CA ILE A 102 8.31 -0.94 19.31
C ILE A 102 6.88 -0.98 19.88
N HIS A 103 5.90 -0.97 18.97
CA HIS A 103 4.53 -1.30 19.29
C HIS A 103 4.34 -2.81 19.04
N PRO A 104 4.19 -3.65 20.08
CA PRO A 104 4.06 -5.09 19.88
C PRO A 104 2.73 -5.41 19.18
N PRO A 105 2.73 -6.16 18.07
CA PRO A 105 1.49 -6.61 17.46
C PRO A 105 0.79 -7.63 18.37
N PRO A 106 -0.55 -7.77 18.29
CA PRO A 106 -1.21 -8.96 18.81
C PRO A 106 -0.56 -10.22 18.22
N LEU A 107 -0.44 -11.30 19.00
CA LEU A 107 0.26 -12.53 18.56
C LEU A 107 -0.50 -13.30 17.47
N THR A 108 -1.83 -13.26 17.52
CA THR A 108 -2.74 -13.94 16.60
C THR A 108 -3.70 -12.94 15.97
N SER A 109 -4.22 -13.27 14.80
CA SER A 109 -5.32 -12.55 14.16
C SER A 109 -6.65 -13.26 14.40
N ASP A 110 -7.73 -12.49 14.45
CA ASP A 110 -9.11 -12.99 14.53
C ASP A 110 -9.67 -13.33 13.14
N ARG A 111 -9.16 -12.66 12.10
CA ARG A 111 -9.51 -12.90 10.69
C ARG A 111 -8.29 -12.71 9.80
N GLN A 112 -8.15 -13.58 8.80
CA GLN A 112 -7.16 -13.44 7.74
C GLN A 112 -7.87 -13.24 6.41
N ILE A 113 -7.43 -12.24 5.64
CA ILE A 113 -7.91 -11.93 4.30
C ILE A 113 -6.70 -11.96 3.35
N ILE A 114 -6.77 -12.79 2.31
CA ILE A 114 -5.76 -12.91 1.28
C ILE A 114 -6.29 -12.24 0.01
N LEU A 115 -5.64 -11.16 -0.40
CA LEU A 115 -6.03 -10.33 -1.53
C LEU A 115 -5.07 -10.57 -2.69
N LEU A 116 -5.54 -11.35 -3.67
CA LEU A 116 -4.84 -11.57 -4.94
C LEU A 116 -5.01 -10.37 -5.87
N ASN A 117 -3.89 -9.77 -6.24
CA ASN A 117 -3.81 -8.58 -7.08
C ASN A 117 -3.68 -9.00 -8.55
N THR A 118 -4.69 -8.70 -9.37
CA THR A 118 -4.71 -9.05 -10.80
C THR A 118 -5.15 -7.90 -11.66
N GLN A 119 -4.67 -7.89 -12.91
CA GLN A 119 -5.21 -7.09 -13.98
C GLN A 119 -6.07 -7.99 -14.86
N ASN A 120 -7.28 -7.58 -15.21
CA ASN A 120 -8.26 -8.38 -15.94
C ASN A 120 -8.93 -7.55 -17.05
N PHE A 121 -9.67 -8.23 -17.93
CA PHE A 121 -10.68 -7.60 -18.78
C PHE A 121 -12.07 -7.84 -18.20
N ILE A 122 -12.77 -6.75 -17.85
CA ILE A 122 -14.14 -6.79 -17.35
C ILE A 122 -14.99 -5.96 -18.32
N ASN A 123 -15.96 -6.59 -18.96
CA ASN A 123 -16.82 -5.97 -19.98
C ASN A 123 -16.02 -5.28 -21.10
N GLY A 124 -14.90 -5.87 -21.52
CA GLY A 124 -14.02 -5.33 -22.57
C GLY A 124 -13.03 -4.26 -22.10
N TYR A 125 -13.09 -3.83 -20.84
CA TYR A 125 -12.19 -2.82 -20.29
C TYR A 125 -11.11 -3.46 -19.42
N ARG A 126 -9.87 -2.97 -19.54
CA ARG A 126 -8.79 -3.36 -18.63
C ARG A 126 -9.07 -2.76 -17.24
N ARG A 127 -9.13 -3.62 -16.23
CA ARG A 127 -9.39 -3.27 -14.83
C ARG A 127 -8.35 -3.92 -13.93
N TRP A 128 -8.17 -3.36 -12.75
CA TRP A 128 -7.45 -4.01 -11.66
C TRP A 128 -8.47 -4.57 -10.66
N SER A 129 -8.15 -5.69 -10.05
CA SER A 129 -9.06 -6.35 -9.12
C SER A 129 -8.32 -7.00 -7.95
N LEU A 130 -9.07 -7.19 -6.87
CA LEU A 130 -8.69 -8.05 -5.76
C LEU A 130 -9.61 -9.26 -5.71
N ASN A 131 -9.05 -10.47 -5.71
CA ASN A 131 -9.83 -11.72 -5.71
C ASN A 131 -10.93 -11.72 -6.79
N ASN A 132 -10.58 -11.23 -7.99
CA ASN A 132 -11.47 -11.08 -9.15
C ASN A 132 -12.63 -10.09 -8.96
N VAL A 133 -12.57 -9.22 -7.96
CA VAL A 133 -13.49 -8.09 -7.76
C VAL A 133 -12.76 -6.77 -7.98
N SER A 134 -13.15 -6.04 -9.02
CA SER A 134 -12.73 -4.66 -9.27
C SER A 134 -13.62 -3.71 -8.49
N LEU A 135 -13.02 -2.82 -7.70
CA LEU A 135 -13.79 -1.80 -6.99
C LEU A 135 -14.48 -0.86 -7.97
N ASP A 136 -15.77 -0.65 -7.75
CA ASP A 136 -16.57 0.40 -8.36
C ASP A 136 -17.20 1.20 -7.22
N LEU A 137 -16.95 2.50 -7.11
CA LEU A 137 -17.44 3.27 -5.96
C LEU A 137 -18.92 3.60 -6.12
N PRO A 138 -19.75 3.47 -5.06
CA PRO A 138 -21.16 3.82 -5.15
C PRO A 138 -21.35 5.33 -5.26
N GLN A 139 -22.48 5.75 -5.83
CA GLN A 139 -22.85 7.16 -5.92
C GLN A 139 -23.21 7.79 -4.56
N VAL A 140 -23.58 6.96 -3.58
CA VAL A 140 -23.86 7.39 -2.21
C VAL A 140 -22.66 6.98 -1.35
N PRO A 141 -22.03 7.92 -0.62
CA PRO A 141 -20.90 7.62 0.26
C PRO A 141 -21.24 6.50 1.24
N TYR A 142 -20.36 5.51 1.35
CA TYR A 142 -20.57 4.31 2.17
C TYR A 142 -20.99 4.63 3.60
N LEU A 143 -20.28 5.56 4.25
CA LEU A 143 -20.56 5.94 5.63
C LEU A 143 -21.99 6.49 5.80
N ILE A 144 -22.47 7.30 4.85
CA ILE A 144 -23.85 7.78 4.84
C ILE A 144 -24.82 6.62 4.61
N ALA A 145 -24.54 5.77 3.62
CA ALA A 145 -25.38 4.62 3.31
C ALA A 145 -25.57 3.71 4.53
N LEU A 146 -24.51 3.42 5.26
CA LEU A 146 -24.55 2.58 6.46
C LEU A 146 -25.28 3.28 7.61
N LYS A 147 -24.92 4.54 7.94
CA LYS A 147 -25.57 5.30 9.03
C LYS A 147 -27.07 5.56 8.80
N LYS A 148 -27.49 5.68 7.54
CA LYS A 148 -28.89 5.92 7.16
C LYS A 148 -29.58 4.65 6.66
N ASN A 149 -28.96 3.47 6.81
CA ASN A 149 -29.49 2.16 6.45
C ASN A 149 -30.01 2.08 5.00
N LEU A 150 -29.27 2.67 4.05
CA LEU A 150 -29.55 2.70 2.62
C LEU A 150 -28.98 1.44 1.94
N LYS A 151 -29.57 0.28 2.20
CA LYS A 151 -29.08 -1.03 1.72
C LYS A 151 -28.95 -1.14 0.20
N GLN A 152 -29.69 -0.34 -0.55
CA GLN A 152 -29.64 -0.28 -2.01
C GLN A 152 -28.48 0.53 -2.58
N ALA A 153 -27.73 1.25 -1.73
CA ALA A 153 -26.62 2.11 -2.18
C ALA A 153 -25.39 1.31 -2.63
N PHE A 154 -25.24 0.07 -2.16
CA PHE A 154 -24.14 -0.82 -2.49
C PHE A 154 -24.53 -2.29 -2.34
N HIS A 155 -23.78 -3.19 -2.98
CA HIS A 155 -23.99 -4.62 -2.92
C HIS A 155 -23.76 -5.15 -1.51
N GLN A 156 -24.75 -5.86 -0.98
CA GLN A 156 -24.72 -6.40 0.38
C GLN A 156 -23.96 -7.74 0.48
N THR A 157 -23.62 -8.36 -0.65
CA THR A 157 -22.80 -9.56 -0.70
C THR A 157 -21.38 -9.22 -0.25
N LEU A 158 -20.86 -9.96 0.72
CA LEU A 158 -19.49 -9.78 1.19
C LEU A 158 -18.50 -10.15 0.09
N PRO A 159 -17.43 -9.35 -0.12
CA PRO A 159 -16.35 -9.75 -1.01
C PRO A 159 -15.63 -11.01 -0.49
N PRO A 160 -14.96 -11.76 -1.36
CA PRO A 160 -14.27 -12.99 -0.97
C PRO A 160 -13.01 -12.70 -0.13
N ASP A 161 -12.83 -13.46 0.96
CA ASP A 161 -11.63 -13.36 1.82
C ASP A 161 -10.38 -14.00 1.21
N THR A 162 -10.54 -14.79 0.15
CA THR A 162 -9.44 -15.48 -0.54
C THR A 162 -9.78 -15.72 -2.01
N TYR A 163 -8.79 -16.15 -2.78
CA TYR A 163 -8.91 -16.69 -4.12
C TYR A 163 -8.73 -18.22 -4.10
N ASP A 164 -8.81 -18.88 -5.27
CA ASP A 164 -8.44 -20.29 -5.44
C ASP A 164 -6.93 -20.48 -5.26
N TYR A 165 -6.50 -20.44 -3.99
CA TYR A 165 -5.09 -20.50 -3.63
C TYR A 165 -4.41 -21.78 -4.13
N GLU A 166 -5.11 -22.91 -4.18
CA GLU A 166 -4.51 -24.19 -4.57
C GLU A 166 -4.17 -24.18 -6.07
N ASN A 167 -5.11 -23.78 -6.93
CA ASN A 167 -4.95 -23.93 -8.38
C ASN A 167 -4.44 -22.69 -9.11
N TYR A 168 -4.51 -21.50 -8.49
CA TYR A 168 -4.08 -20.28 -9.15
C TYR A 168 -2.55 -20.24 -9.33
N ASP A 169 -2.13 -20.09 -10.59
CA ASP A 169 -0.73 -19.93 -10.98
C ASP A 169 -0.41 -18.44 -11.16
N ILE A 170 0.33 -17.88 -10.20
CA ILE A 170 0.69 -16.45 -10.16
C ILE A 170 1.70 -16.04 -11.24
N TYR A 171 2.29 -16.98 -11.98
CA TYR A 171 3.31 -16.70 -12.99
C TYR A 171 2.77 -16.67 -14.43
N LYS A 172 1.48 -16.97 -14.61
CA LYS A 172 0.83 -17.01 -15.93
C LYS A 172 -0.17 -15.88 -16.08
N VAL A 173 -0.38 -15.47 -17.33
CA VAL A 173 -1.57 -14.68 -17.69
C VAL A 173 -2.78 -15.58 -17.43
N GLN A 174 -3.67 -15.12 -16.55
CA GLN A 174 -4.90 -15.82 -16.20
C GLN A 174 -6.07 -15.04 -16.79
N ASP A 175 -6.98 -15.73 -17.49
CA ASP A 175 -8.13 -15.07 -18.13
C ASP A 175 -9.13 -14.52 -17.12
N ASN A 176 -9.18 -15.12 -15.92
CA ASN A 176 -10.05 -14.70 -14.82
C ASN A 176 -11.49 -14.42 -15.30
N THR A 177 -12.09 -15.39 -15.99
CA THR A 177 -13.40 -15.23 -16.65
C THR A 177 -14.54 -14.89 -15.71
N ASN A 178 -14.37 -15.12 -14.40
CA ASN A 178 -15.30 -14.73 -13.34
C ASN A 178 -15.03 -13.33 -12.75
N ALA A 179 -14.07 -12.57 -13.30
CA ALA A 179 -13.79 -11.21 -12.84
C ALA A 179 -14.97 -10.28 -13.09
N THR A 180 -15.31 -9.50 -12.05
CA THR A 180 -16.48 -8.59 -12.06
C THR A 180 -16.17 -7.29 -11.34
N SER A 181 -17.04 -6.29 -11.53
CA SER A 181 -17.00 -5.05 -10.75
C SER A 181 -18.02 -5.11 -9.63
N SER A 182 -17.66 -4.61 -8.45
CA SER A 182 -18.57 -4.49 -7.31
C SER A 182 -18.22 -3.30 -6.44
N ASN A 183 -19.23 -2.79 -5.74
CA ASN A 183 -19.13 -1.81 -4.67
C ASN A 183 -19.31 -2.44 -3.28
N SER A 184 -19.18 -3.77 -3.16
CA SER A 184 -19.23 -4.50 -1.89
C SER A 184 -18.15 -4.03 -0.90
N ILE A 185 -18.44 -4.15 0.40
CA ILE A 185 -17.55 -3.72 1.50
C ILE A 185 -17.19 -4.94 2.36
N TYR A 186 -15.94 -5.01 2.82
CA TYR A 186 -15.54 -5.96 3.85
C TYR A 186 -16.01 -5.47 5.22
N LYS A 187 -16.90 -6.23 5.85
CA LYS A 187 -17.30 -5.98 7.23
C LYS A 187 -16.34 -6.58 8.23
N LEU A 188 -15.68 -5.74 9.03
CA LEU A 188 -14.78 -6.16 10.11
C LEU A 188 -15.49 -6.04 11.46
N LYS A 189 -15.19 -6.98 12.36
CA LYS A 189 -15.67 -6.90 13.74
C LYS A 189 -14.89 -5.78 14.43
N PHE A 190 -15.60 -4.82 15.02
CA PHE A 190 -14.94 -3.74 15.76
C PHE A 190 -14.04 -4.30 16.87
N ASN A 191 -12.84 -3.72 16.98
CA ASN A 191 -11.77 -4.10 17.90
C ASN A 191 -11.13 -5.48 17.64
N SER A 192 -11.39 -6.11 16.47
CA SER A 192 -10.71 -7.36 16.08
C SER A 192 -9.34 -7.12 15.45
N THR A 193 -8.46 -8.10 15.56
CA THR A 193 -7.16 -8.11 14.88
C THR A 193 -7.30 -8.76 13.51
N VAL A 194 -6.89 -8.07 12.45
CA VAL A 194 -7.04 -8.52 11.07
C VAL A 194 -5.67 -8.66 10.41
N ASP A 195 -5.41 -9.82 9.82
CA ASP A 195 -4.30 -10.03 8.90
C ASP A 195 -4.75 -9.79 7.46
N ILE A 196 -4.01 -8.96 6.74
CA ILE A 196 -4.16 -8.77 5.30
C ILE A 196 -2.90 -9.29 4.60
N ILE A 197 -3.09 -10.25 3.70
CA ILE A 197 -2.01 -10.78 2.88
C ILE A 197 -2.24 -10.28 1.47
N LEU A 198 -1.36 -9.41 1.02
CA LEU A 198 -1.31 -8.97 -0.37
C LEU A 198 -0.53 -10.01 -1.18
N GLN A 199 -1.16 -10.64 -2.16
CA GLN A 199 -0.51 -11.55 -3.11
C GLN A 199 -0.42 -10.88 -4.48
N ASN A 200 0.79 -10.82 -5.04
CA ASN A 200 1.02 -10.33 -6.39
C ASN A 200 0.95 -11.46 -7.43
N ALA A 201 0.66 -11.12 -8.68
CA ALA A 201 0.61 -12.07 -9.79
C ALA A 201 1.10 -11.43 -11.09
N ASN A 202 1.19 -12.26 -12.13
CA ASN A 202 1.38 -11.82 -13.50
C ASN A 202 0.19 -10.94 -13.93
N THR A 203 0.45 -9.90 -14.71
CA THR A 203 -0.57 -9.04 -15.30
C THR A 203 -1.17 -9.68 -16.57
N MET A 204 -1.88 -8.91 -17.38
CA MET A 204 -2.31 -9.34 -18.72
C MET A 204 -1.15 -9.36 -19.75
N ILE A 205 0.09 -9.10 -19.33
CA ILE A 205 1.30 -9.16 -20.15
C ILE A 205 2.16 -10.32 -19.62
N LEU A 206 2.57 -11.22 -20.50
CA LEU A 206 3.40 -12.37 -20.12
C LEU A 206 4.70 -11.91 -19.44
N ASN A 207 5.09 -12.60 -18.36
CA ASN A 207 6.29 -12.32 -17.57
C ASN A 207 6.35 -10.89 -17.00
N ASN A 208 5.19 -10.31 -16.69
CA ASN A 208 5.09 -8.98 -16.12
C ASN A 208 4.32 -9.03 -14.80
N SER A 209 4.95 -8.59 -13.72
CA SER A 209 4.31 -8.33 -12.43
C SER A 209 4.86 -7.01 -11.92
N GLU A 210 3.98 -6.09 -11.52
CA GLU A 210 4.37 -4.72 -11.14
C GLU A 210 4.53 -4.58 -9.62
N THR A 211 5.13 -3.48 -9.18
CA THR A 211 5.15 -3.13 -7.74
C THR A 211 3.94 -2.28 -7.41
N HIS A 212 3.21 -2.63 -6.36
CA HIS A 212 1.98 -1.93 -5.96
C HIS A 212 2.13 -1.37 -4.53
N PRO A 213 2.26 -0.04 -4.33
CA PRO A 213 2.16 0.53 -3.00
C PRO A 213 0.72 0.42 -2.52
N TRP A 214 0.49 -0.25 -1.41
CA TRP A 214 -0.82 -0.41 -0.77
C TRP A 214 -0.93 0.50 0.44
N HIS A 215 -1.97 1.31 0.46
CA HIS A 215 -2.22 2.31 1.49
C HIS A 215 -3.55 2.02 2.21
N LEU A 216 -3.54 2.07 3.54
CA LEU A 216 -4.73 1.91 4.39
C LEU A 216 -5.12 3.24 5.01
N HIS A 217 -6.37 3.63 4.82
CA HIS A 217 -6.92 4.82 5.46
C HIS A 217 -7.28 4.53 6.93
N GLY A 218 -7.20 5.56 7.77
CA GLY A 218 -7.68 5.52 9.16
C GLY A 218 -6.87 4.66 10.12
N HIS A 219 -5.79 4.01 9.66
CA HIS A 219 -4.98 3.08 10.45
C HIS A 219 -3.52 3.11 10.00
N ASP A 220 -2.63 2.85 10.96
CA ASP A 220 -1.34 2.25 10.67
C ASP A 220 -1.44 0.73 10.88
N PHE A 221 -0.58 -0.02 10.20
CA PHE A 221 -0.50 -1.48 10.28
C PHE A 221 0.94 -1.94 10.53
N TRP A 222 1.07 -3.07 11.21
CA TRP A 222 2.34 -3.76 11.34
C TRP A 222 2.68 -4.46 10.03
N VAL A 223 3.88 -4.20 9.51
CA VAL A 223 4.44 -4.97 8.40
C VAL A 223 5.08 -6.24 8.96
N LEU A 224 4.37 -7.36 8.86
CA LEU A 224 4.79 -8.64 9.45
C LEU A 224 5.85 -9.35 8.62
N GLY A 225 5.86 -9.13 7.30
CA GLY A 225 6.89 -9.69 6.46
C GLY A 225 6.58 -9.63 4.98
N TYR A 226 7.59 -10.03 4.21
CA TYR A 226 7.53 -10.12 2.76
C TYR A 226 8.05 -11.48 2.32
N GLY A 227 7.57 -11.98 1.19
CA GLY A 227 8.12 -13.19 0.59
C GLY A 227 8.04 -13.17 -0.92
N LYS A 228 8.84 -14.05 -1.54
CA LYS A 228 8.80 -14.33 -2.97
C LYS A 228 7.86 -15.51 -3.23
N GLY A 229 7.21 -15.51 -4.37
CA GLY A 229 6.28 -16.54 -4.81
C GLY A 229 4.89 -16.41 -4.20
N LYS A 230 4.17 -17.54 -4.18
CA LYS A 230 2.80 -17.64 -3.66
C LYS A 230 2.85 -17.82 -2.14
N PHE A 231 2.12 -16.98 -1.39
CA PHE A 231 2.02 -17.04 0.07
C PHE A 231 1.47 -18.39 0.52
N ASN A 232 2.14 -19.11 1.42
CA ASN A 232 1.66 -20.36 1.99
C ASN A 232 1.01 -20.12 3.36
N PRO A 233 -0.33 -20.24 3.48
CA PRO A 233 -1.04 -19.96 4.74
C PRO A 233 -0.65 -20.85 5.92
N LYS A 234 -0.03 -22.01 5.68
CA LYS A 234 0.41 -22.93 6.74
C LYS A 234 1.83 -22.66 7.22
N ASN A 235 2.68 -22.08 6.39
CA ASN A 235 4.12 -22.00 6.65
C ASN A 235 4.64 -20.57 6.76
N ASP A 236 4.17 -19.65 5.93
CA ASP A 236 4.66 -18.28 5.94
C ASP A 236 4.28 -17.47 7.19
N PRO A 237 3.12 -17.69 7.86
CA PRO A 237 2.85 -17.07 9.16
C PRO A 237 3.89 -17.36 10.23
N LYS A 238 4.60 -18.50 10.16
CA LYS A 238 5.68 -18.84 11.10
C LYS A 238 6.92 -17.96 10.94
N LYS A 239 7.02 -17.24 9.82
CA LYS A 239 8.12 -16.32 9.48
C LYS A 239 7.80 -14.87 9.80
N TYR A 240 6.60 -14.59 10.32
CA TYR A 240 6.22 -13.23 10.67
C TYR A 240 7.15 -12.64 11.72
N ASN A 241 7.56 -11.40 11.48
CA ASN A 241 8.22 -10.59 12.49
C ASN A 241 7.18 -10.11 13.50
N LEU A 242 7.13 -10.76 14.65
CA LEU A 242 6.31 -10.33 15.80
C LEU A 242 7.16 -9.70 16.92
N VAL A 243 8.45 -9.45 16.66
CA VAL A 243 9.40 -8.91 17.63
C VAL A 243 9.52 -7.40 17.48
N ASP A 244 9.87 -6.93 16.28
CA ASP A 244 10.10 -5.53 15.98
C ASP A 244 9.50 -5.07 14.62
N PRO A 245 8.27 -5.48 14.25
CA PRO A 245 7.67 -5.02 13.01
C PRO A 245 7.45 -3.50 13.03
N ILE A 246 7.78 -2.85 11.91
CA ILE A 246 7.50 -1.42 11.73
C ILE A 246 6.00 -1.19 11.52
N LEU A 247 5.46 -0.14 12.14
CA LEU A 247 4.14 0.40 11.81
C LEU A 247 4.27 1.31 10.59
N LYS A 248 3.37 1.15 9.62
CA LYS A 248 3.30 1.95 8.39
C LYS A 248 1.85 2.19 7.99
N ASN A 249 1.62 3.18 7.16
CA ASN A 249 0.34 3.34 6.47
C ASN A 249 0.43 2.93 4.99
N THR A 250 1.63 2.81 4.43
CA THR A 250 1.86 2.40 3.04
C THR A 250 2.95 1.34 2.91
N VAL A 251 2.72 0.31 2.08
CA VAL A 251 3.70 -0.78 1.86
C VAL A 251 3.81 -1.19 0.40
N PRO A 252 5.01 -1.44 -0.14
CA PRO A 252 5.14 -1.99 -1.49
C PRO A 252 4.85 -3.50 -1.51
N LEU A 253 3.91 -3.92 -2.36
CA LEU A 253 3.79 -5.30 -2.82
C LEU A 253 4.75 -5.52 -4.00
N HIS A 254 5.80 -6.30 -3.78
CA HIS A 254 6.84 -6.56 -4.80
C HIS A 254 6.39 -7.58 -5.88
N PRO A 255 7.01 -7.55 -7.08
CA PRO A 255 6.66 -8.45 -8.19
C PRO A 255 6.74 -9.92 -7.80
N TYR A 256 5.72 -10.71 -8.18
CA TYR A 256 5.59 -12.13 -7.86
C TYR A 256 5.83 -12.49 -6.38
N GLY A 257 5.52 -11.57 -5.47
CA GLY A 257 5.70 -11.76 -4.04
C GLY A 257 4.41 -11.63 -3.27
N TRP A 258 4.56 -11.69 -1.95
CA TRP A 258 3.50 -11.39 -1.00
C TRP A 258 4.00 -10.44 0.08
N THR A 259 3.07 -9.71 0.68
CA THR A 259 3.32 -8.83 1.84
C THR A 259 2.23 -9.08 2.88
N ALA A 260 2.63 -9.39 4.11
CA ALA A 260 1.72 -9.66 5.21
C ALA A 260 1.65 -8.46 6.15
N LEU A 261 0.43 -8.01 6.40
CA LEU A 261 0.09 -6.87 7.24
C LEU A 261 -0.82 -7.32 8.38
N ARG A 262 -0.72 -6.65 9.52
CA ARG A 262 -1.66 -6.81 10.63
C ARG A 262 -2.10 -5.44 11.11
N PHE A 263 -3.38 -5.28 11.39
CA PHE A 263 -3.91 -4.09 12.05
C PHE A 263 -5.06 -4.45 12.98
N LYS A 264 -5.47 -3.49 13.79
CA LYS A 264 -6.62 -3.62 14.67
C LYS A 264 -7.75 -2.75 14.13
N ALA A 265 -8.91 -3.35 13.96
CA ALA A 265 -10.11 -2.72 13.43
C ALA A 265 -10.80 -1.86 14.51
N ASP A 266 -10.12 -0.86 15.06
CA ASP A 266 -10.54 -0.09 16.24
C ASP A 266 -10.85 1.39 15.98
N ASN A 267 -10.98 1.79 14.72
CA ASN A 267 -11.36 3.15 14.33
C ASN A 267 -12.74 3.17 13.62
N PRO A 268 -13.84 3.54 14.32
CA PRO A 268 -15.19 3.52 13.76
C PRO A 268 -15.32 4.28 12.44
N GLY A 269 -15.68 3.60 11.36
CA GLY A 269 -15.81 4.24 10.05
C GLY A 269 -15.87 3.28 8.86
N VAL A 270 -15.65 3.89 7.69
CA VAL A 270 -15.42 3.16 6.43
C VAL A 270 -14.10 3.65 5.85
N TRP A 271 -13.18 2.73 5.61
CA TRP A 271 -11.80 3.03 5.26
C TRP A 271 -11.44 2.38 3.94
N ALA A 272 -10.85 3.16 3.03
CA ALA A 272 -10.30 2.62 1.80
C ALA A 272 -8.97 1.91 2.09
N PHE A 273 -8.78 0.76 1.45
CA PHE A 273 -7.48 0.11 1.34
C PHE A 273 -7.22 -0.09 -0.15
N HIS A 274 -6.22 0.60 -0.69
CA HIS A 274 -6.06 0.67 -2.15
C HIS A 274 -4.61 0.80 -2.59
N CYS A 275 -4.37 0.51 -3.87
CA CYS A 275 -3.11 0.82 -4.50
C CYS A 275 -2.95 2.34 -4.62
N HIS A 276 -1.82 2.88 -4.18
CA HIS A 276 -1.49 4.31 -4.22
C HIS A 276 -0.86 4.75 -5.55
N VAL A 277 -0.98 3.92 -6.59
CA VAL A 277 -0.81 4.35 -7.99
C VAL A 277 -2.19 4.78 -8.49
N GLU A 278 -2.36 6.07 -8.73
CA GLU A 278 -3.66 6.68 -9.04
C GLU A 278 -4.40 5.97 -10.19
N ALA A 279 -3.68 5.66 -11.28
CA ALA A 279 -4.25 4.93 -12.41
C ALA A 279 -4.78 3.54 -12.03
N HIS A 280 -4.11 2.85 -11.09
CA HIS A 280 -4.55 1.54 -10.62
C HIS A 280 -5.81 1.66 -9.75
N PHE A 281 -5.84 2.64 -8.84
CA PHE A 281 -7.02 2.92 -8.04
C PHE A 281 -8.23 3.27 -8.91
N TYR A 282 -8.06 4.17 -9.89
CA TYR A 282 -9.08 4.51 -10.88
C TYR A 282 -9.62 3.28 -11.64
N MET A 283 -8.73 2.34 -11.95
CA MET A 283 -9.07 1.08 -12.62
C MET A 283 -9.65 0.00 -11.68
N GLY A 284 -9.87 0.30 -10.39
CA GLY A 284 -10.55 -0.57 -9.43
C GLY A 284 -9.64 -1.31 -8.43
N MET A 285 -8.35 -0.97 -8.35
CA MET A 285 -7.40 -1.63 -7.45
C MET A 285 -7.54 -1.18 -5.99
N GLY A 286 -8.61 -1.59 -5.33
CA GLY A 286 -8.84 -1.29 -3.92
C GLY A 286 -10.03 -2.05 -3.36
N VAL A 287 -10.24 -1.91 -2.06
CA VAL A 287 -11.39 -2.40 -1.31
C VAL A 287 -11.78 -1.35 -0.26
N ALA A 288 -12.98 -1.49 0.29
CA ALA A 288 -13.42 -0.73 1.45
C ALA A 288 -13.63 -1.67 2.65
N PHE A 289 -13.16 -1.24 3.82
CA PHE A 289 -13.42 -1.87 5.11
C PHE A 289 -14.45 -1.06 5.88
N GLU A 290 -15.47 -1.69 6.45
CA GLU A 290 -16.32 -1.09 7.48
C GLU A 290 -16.02 -1.69 8.85
N GLU A 291 -16.02 -0.86 9.88
CA GLU A 291 -15.89 -1.29 11.27
C GLU A 291 -16.56 -0.31 12.22
N GLY A 292 -17.28 -0.83 13.21
CA GLY A 292 -17.86 -0.03 14.29
C GLY A 292 -18.75 1.13 13.83
N VAL A 293 -19.40 1.06 12.68
CA VAL A 293 -20.16 2.20 12.11
C VAL A 293 -21.29 2.67 13.04
N GLU A 294 -21.82 1.79 13.88
CA GLU A 294 -22.76 2.13 14.95
C GLU A 294 -22.20 3.10 16.00
N LYS A 295 -20.87 3.17 16.14
CA LYS A 295 -20.14 4.05 17.06
C LYS A 295 -19.76 5.40 16.45
N VAL A 296 -19.91 5.57 15.14
CA VAL A 296 -19.68 6.88 14.49
C VAL A 296 -20.66 7.89 15.06
N GLY A 297 -20.23 9.15 15.23
CA GLY A 297 -21.10 10.22 15.70
C GLY A 297 -22.21 10.61 14.72
N GLU A 298 -22.85 11.75 14.98
CA GLU A 298 -23.75 12.35 14.00
C GLU A 298 -22.95 12.85 12.80
N LEU A 299 -23.47 12.57 11.61
CA LEU A 299 -22.85 13.00 10.36
C LEU A 299 -23.23 14.46 10.06
N PRO A 300 -22.30 15.32 9.62
CA PRO A 300 -22.60 16.70 9.25
C PRO A 300 -23.71 16.77 8.19
N SER A 301 -24.67 17.68 8.32
CA SER A 301 -25.73 17.87 7.32
C SER A 301 -25.18 18.30 5.95
N SER A 302 -24.03 18.98 5.93
CA SER A 302 -23.33 19.42 4.72
C SER A 302 -22.92 18.28 3.78
N ILE A 303 -22.73 17.06 4.29
CA ILE A 303 -22.33 15.91 3.47
C ILE A 303 -23.51 15.13 2.87
N MET A 304 -24.76 15.49 3.21
CA MET A 304 -25.97 14.81 2.77
C MET A 304 -26.49 15.29 1.39
N GLY A 305 -25.60 15.78 0.52
CA GLY A 305 -25.96 16.49 -0.71
C GLY A 305 -26.11 15.64 -1.98
N CYS A 306 -25.96 14.31 -1.91
CA CYS A 306 -25.86 13.45 -3.09
C CYS A 306 -26.96 12.38 -3.17
N VAL A 307 -27.56 12.21 -4.35
CA VAL A 307 -28.52 11.14 -4.68
C VAL A 307 -29.50 10.85 -3.54
N GLY A 308 -29.50 9.63 -2.98
CA GLY A 308 -30.43 9.18 -1.94
C GLY A 308 -30.19 9.81 -0.56
N SER A 309 -29.08 10.53 -0.36
CA SER A 309 -28.81 11.23 0.91
C SER A 309 -29.51 12.60 1.01
N LYS A 310 -29.88 13.23 -0.12
CA LYS A 310 -30.54 14.55 -0.16
C LYS A 310 -31.82 14.62 0.68
N ARG A 311 -32.55 13.51 0.78
CA ARG A 311 -33.78 13.41 1.60
C ARG A 311 -33.54 13.63 3.10
N PHE A 312 -32.28 13.67 3.55
CA PHE A 312 -31.92 13.90 4.95
C PHE A 312 -31.39 15.31 5.23
N GLN A 313 -31.30 16.21 4.24
CA GLN A 313 -30.87 17.60 4.48
C GLN A 313 -31.96 18.47 5.11
N ASN A 314 -33.24 18.17 4.83
CA ASN A 314 -34.40 18.86 5.39
C ASN A 314 -35.43 17.81 5.83
N PRO A 315 -35.24 17.16 7.00
CA PRO A 315 -36.13 16.12 7.51
C PRO A 315 -37.51 16.63 7.92
#